data_AF-A0AAV5FK32-F1
#
_entry.id   AF-A0AAV5FK32-F1
#
_cell.length_a   1.000
_cell.length_b   1.000
_cell.length_c   1.000
_cell.angle_alpha   90.00
_cell.angle_beta   90.00
_cell.angle_gamma   90.00
#
_symmetry.space_group_name_H-M   'P 1'
#
loop_
_entity.id
_entity.type
_entity.pdbx_description
1 polymer ?
#
loop_
_entity_poly.entity_id
_entity_poly.type
_entity_poly.pdbx_seq_one_letter_code
_entity_poly.pdbx_strand_id
1 'polypeptide(L)'
;MVKRIQAVPIEKYDGQTNPQEWLQLYNTAIRSTGGDSYVMANYLPVCLDLAVRIWLTSLPEESITSWGDLNMKLIESFQATYNRPGNHFDLTRIKQKTDELLRDYIK
;
A
#
# COMPACT_ATOMS: atom_id res chain seq x y z
N MET A 1 -21.39 -4.90 -27.89
CA MET A 1 -21.09 -3.73 -27.04
C MET A 1 -20.08 -4.15 -25.99
N VAL A 2 -18.84 -3.68 -26.04
CA VAL A 2 -17.84 -3.92 -24.99
C VAL A 2 -17.98 -2.79 -23.98
N LYS A 3 -18.47 -3.09 -22.77
CA LYS A 3 -18.45 -2.13 -21.66
C LYS A 3 -16.99 -1.83 -21.35
N ARG A 4 -16.54 -0.61 -21.64
CA ARG A 4 -15.29 -0.08 -21.11
C ARG A 4 -15.46 0.00 -19.60
N ILE A 5 -14.79 -0.87 -18.87
CA ILE A 5 -14.59 -0.67 -17.44
C ILE A 5 -13.79 0.63 -17.33
N GLN A 6 -14.38 1.67 -16.73
CA GLN A 6 -13.60 2.85 -16.37
C GLN A 6 -12.53 2.37 -15.38
N ALA A 7 -11.27 2.46 -15.79
CA ALA A 7 -10.17 2.24 -14.88
C ALA A 7 -10.31 3.26 -13.75
N VAL A 8 -10.56 2.78 -12.52
CA VAL A 8 -10.45 3.63 -11.34
C VAL A 8 -9.02 4.18 -11.35
N PRO A 9 -8.82 5.51 -11.25
CA PRO A 9 -7.48 6.07 -11.19
C PRO A 9 -6.73 5.40 -10.05
N ILE A 10 -5.60 4.76 -10.36
CA ILE A 10 -4.73 4.22 -9.32
C ILE A 10 -4.12 5.42 -8.60
N GLU A 11 -4.54 5.67 -7.37
CA GLU A 11 -3.91 6.68 -6.53
C GLU A 11 -2.43 6.33 -6.32
N LYS A 12 -1.59 7.37 -6.26
CA LYS A 12 -0.16 7.14 -6.02
C LYS A 12 0.05 6.52 -4.66
N TYR A 13 0.96 5.54 -4.60
CA TYR A 13 1.36 4.96 -3.35
C TYR A 13 2.29 5.93 -2.60
N ASP A 14 1.84 6.33 -1.41
CA ASP A 14 2.53 7.28 -0.53
C ASP A 14 3.43 6.61 0.52
N GLY A 15 3.37 5.28 0.63
CA GLY A 15 4.08 4.51 1.66
C GLY A 15 3.36 4.44 3.01
N GLN A 16 2.15 5.00 3.13
CA GLN A 16 1.34 5.00 4.36
C GLN A 16 0.09 4.15 4.23
N THR A 17 -0.41 3.92 3.01
CA THR A 17 -1.52 3.00 2.75
C THR A 17 -1.08 1.53 2.91
N ASN A 18 -2.01 0.60 3.16
CA ASN A 18 -1.69 -0.83 3.23
C ASN A 18 -1.02 -1.29 1.92
N PRO A 19 0.25 -1.70 1.93
CA PRO A 19 0.99 -2.06 0.71
C PRO A 19 0.36 -3.24 -0.03
N GLN A 20 -0.21 -4.20 0.70
CA GLN A 20 -0.83 -5.39 0.10
C GLN A 20 -2.10 -5.03 -0.67
N GLU A 21 -2.99 -4.24 -0.06
CA GLU A 21 -4.23 -3.79 -0.70
C GLU A 21 -3.94 -2.90 -1.91
N TRP A 22 -3.00 -1.97 -1.77
CA TRP A 22 -2.61 -1.10 -2.87
C TRP A 22 -2.03 -1.90 -4.06
N LEU A 23 -1.12 -2.85 -3.80
CA LEU A 23 -0.57 -3.73 -4.83
C LEU A 23 -1.64 -4.60 -5.50
N GLN A 24 -2.65 -5.07 -4.76
CA GLN A 24 -3.76 -5.83 -5.34
C GLN A 24 -4.57 -4.99 -6.33
N LEU A 25 -4.88 -3.74 -5.97
CA LEU A 25 -5.58 -2.81 -6.86
C LEU A 25 -4.72 -2.48 -8.09
N TYR A 26 -3.44 -2.19 -7.90
CA TYR A 26 -2.48 -1.93 -8.96
C TYR A 26 -2.39 -3.10 -9.96
N ASN A 27 -2.15 -4.31 -9.45
CA ASN A 27 -2.04 -5.52 -10.27
C ASN A 27 -3.34 -5.79 -11.06
N THR A 28 -4.49 -5.62 -10.42
CA THR A 28 -5.80 -5.82 -11.05
C THR A 28 -6.02 -4.81 -12.18
N ALA A 29 -5.70 -3.54 -11.95
CA ALA A 29 -5.88 -2.48 -12.94
C ALA A 29 -5.02 -2.74 -14.19
N ILE A 30 -3.73 -3.04 -14.03
CA ILE A 30 -2.83 -3.32 -15.17
C ILE A 30 -3.23 -4.60 -15.91
N ARG A 31 -3.63 -5.67 -15.19
CA ARG A 31 -4.12 -6.90 -15.84
C ARG A 31 -5.40 -6.67 -16.62
N SER A 32 -6.30 -5.81 -16.13
CA SER A 32 -7.55 -5.50 -16.82
C SER A 32 -7.34 -4.82 -18.18
N THR A 33 -6.18 -4.19 -18.38
CA THR A 33 -5.78 -3.60 -19.67
C THR A 33 -4.90 -4.54 -20.50
N GLY A 34 -4.73 -5.80 -20.09
CA GLY A 34 -3.90 -6.79 -20.77
C GLY A 34 -2.40 -6.67 -20.48
N GLY A 35 -2.00 -5.90 -19.46
CA GLY A 35 -0.60 -5.77 -19.06
C GLY A 35 -0.09 -7.01 -18.31
N ASP A 36 1.16 -7.38 -18.60
CA ASP A 36 1.88 -8.45 -17.93
C ASP A 36 2.82 -7.92 -16.82
N SER A 37 3.64 -8.81 -16.25
CA SER A 37 4.60 -8.45 -15.20
C SER A 37 5.65 -7.41 -15.65
N TYR A 38 6.00 -7.36 -16.94
CA TYR A 38 6.93 -6.36 -17.46
C TYR A 38 6.28 -4.98 -17.52
N VAL A 39 5.02 -4.92 -17.98
CA VAL A 39 4.23 -3.69 -17.95
C VAL A 39 4.05 -3.20 -16.51
N MET A 40 3.77 -4.11 -15.57
CA MET A 40 3.66 -3.79 -14.14
C MET A 40 4.96 -3.19 -13.59
N ALA A 41 6.10 -3.81 -13.85
CA ALA A 41 7.39 -3.32 -13.35
C ALA A 41 7.74 -1.94 -13.93
N ASN A 42 7.53 -1.75 -15.24
CA ASN A 42 7.86 -0.50 -15.93
C ASN A 42 6.92 0.66 -15.56
N TYR A 43 5.65 0.38 -15.28
CA TYR A 43 4.67 1.41 -14.95
C TYR A 43 4.67 1.79 -13.46
N LEU A 44 5.17 0.91 -12.58
CA LEU A 44 5.13 1.12 -11.14
C LEU A 44 5.69 2.48 -10.71
N PRO A 45 6.87 2.96 -11.18
CA PRO A 45 7.43 4.24 -10.76
C PRO A 45 6.52 5.46 -11.02
N VAL A 46 5.60 5.38 -11.99
CA VAL A 46 4.64 6.45 -12.28
C VAL A 46 3.55 6.55 -11.20
N CYS A 47 3.22 5.41 -10.61
CA CYS A 47 2.22 5.24 -9.55
C CYS A 47 2.81 5.37 -8.13
N LEU A 48 4.06 5.79 -7.99
CA LEU A 48 4.71 5.99 -6.69
C LEU A 48 4.90 7.48 -6.39
N ASP A 49 4.76 7.88 -5.13
CA ASP A 49 5.17 9.19 -4.66
C ASP A 49 6.70 9.30 -4.48
N LEU A 50 7.17 10.51 -4.24
CA LEU A 50 8.61 10.83 -4.25
C LEU A 50 9.41 9.96 -3.26
N ALA A 51 8.94 9.81 -2.02
CA ALA A 51 9.64 9.04 -1.00
C ALA A 51 9.78 7.55 -1.39
N VAL A 52 8.72 6.96 -1.92
CA VAL A 52 8.73 5.55 -2.36
C VAL A 52 9.59 5.36 -3.61
N ARG A 53 9.60 6.32 -4.54
CA ARG A 53 10.51 6.29 -5.69
C ARG A 53 11.97 6.32 -5.28
N ILE A 54 12.32 7.18 -4.31
CA ILE A 54 13.69 7.24 -3.78
C ILE A 54 14.07 5.88 -3.17
N TRP A 55 13.18 5.27 -2.39
CA TRP A 55 13.37 3.92 -1.87
C TRP A 55 13.61 2.91 -3.00
N LEU A 56 12.77 2.91 -4.04
CA LEU A 56 12.88 1.98 -5.17
C LEU A 56 14.25 2.09 -5.85
N THR A 57 14.76 3.31 -6.04
CA THR A 57 16.08 3.56 -6.64
C THR A 57 17.25 3.26 -5.70
N SER A 58 16.99 3.11 -4.40
CA SER A 58 18.02 2.81 -3.39
C SER A 58 18.24 1.31 -3.16
N LEU A 59 17.42 0.46 -3.80
CA LEU A 59 17.55 -0.98 -3.68
C LEU A 59 18.88 -1.46 -4.29
N PRO A 60 19.53 -2.48 -3.69
CA PRO A 60 20.76 -3.03 -4.25
C PRO A 60 20.55 -3.53 -5.68
N GLU A 61 21.57 -3.38 -6.52
CA GLU A 61 21.58 -3.97 -7.86
C GLU A 61 21.32 -5.48 -7.79
N GLU A 62 20.63 -6.00 -8.79
CA GLU A 62 20.26 -7.43 -8.92
C GLU A 62 19.38 -7.98 -7.78
N SER A 63 18.94 -7.15 -6.81
CA SER A 63 18.10 -7.60 -5.71
C SER A 63 16.64 -7.87 -6.10
N ILE A 64 16.23 -7.46 -7.30
CA ILE A 64 14.91 -7.71 -7.88
C ILE A 64 15.11 -8.52 -9.16
N THR A 65 14.72 -9.79 -9.14
CA THR A 65 14.80 -10.68 -10.32
C THR A 65 13.43 -10.94 -10.95
N SER A 66 12.35 -10.61 -10.23
CA SER A 66 10.98 -10.80 -10.67
C SER A 66 10.03 -9.72 -10.15
N TRP A 67 8.85 -9.62 -10.76
CA TRP A 67 7.75 -8.80 -10.23
C TRP A 67 7.34 -9.24 -8.81
N GLY A 68 7.45 -10.54 -8.52
CA GLY A 68 7.19 -11.08 -7.18
C GLY A 68 8.16 -10.56 -6.14
N ASP A 69 9.46 -10.49 -6.48
CA ASP A 69 10.50 -9.99 -5.58
C ASP A 69 10.28 -8.51 -5.25
N LEU A 70 9.92 -7.71 -6.27
CA LEU A 70 9.62 -6.29 -6.10
C LEU A 70 8.41 -6.08 -5.17
N ASN A 71 7.33 -6.84 -5.37
CA ASN A 71 6.16 -6.79 -4.50
C ASN A 71 6.52 -7.15 -3.05
N MET A 72 7.31 -8.21 -2.86
CA MET A 72 7.75 -8.66 -1.54
C MET A 72 8.55 -7.57 -0.83
N LYS A 73 9.54 -6.98 -1.50
CA LYS A 73 10.35 -5.88 -0.94
C LYS A 73 9.52 -4.65 -0.59
N LEU A 74 8.56 -4.29 -1.44
CA LEU A 74 7.65 -3.16 -1.20
C LEU A 74 6.81 -3.41 0.05
N ILE A 75 6.22 -4.60 0.17
CA ILE A 75 5.47 -4.99 1.35
C ILE A 75 6.38 -4.95 2.58
N GLU A 76 7.53 -5.63 2.57
CA GLU A 76 8.44 -5.68 3.72
C GLU A 76 8.89 -4.28 4.17
N SER A 77 9.13 -3.37 3.23
CA SER A 77 9.62 -2.02 3.53
C SER A 77 8.54 -1.10 4.11
N PHE A 78 7.28 -1.26 3.70
CA PHE A 78 6.20 -0.34 4.06
C PHE A 78 5.07 -0.98 4.89
N GLN A 79 5.12 -2.28 5.18
CA GLN A 79 4.14 -2.95 6.04
C GLN A 79 4.22 -2.38 7.47
N ALA A 80 5.42 -2.05 7.94
CA ALA A 80 5.64 -1.50 9.28
C ALA A 80 5.28 0.00 9.38
N THR A 81 5.27 0.72 8.26
CA THR A 81 4.86 2.13 8.20
C THR A 81 3.35 2.30 8.09
N TYR A 82 2.64 1.23 7.74
CA TYR A 82 1.18 1.19 7.76
C TYR A 82 0.66 1.24 9.21
N ASN A 83 0.30 2.46 9.65
CA ASN A 83 -0.56 2.63 10.82
C ASN A 83 -1.98 2.22 10.42
N ARG A 84 -2.29 0.93 10.58
CA ARG A 84 -3.65 0.43 10.42
C ARG A 84 -4.59 1.33 11.25
N PRO A 85 -5.63 1.94 10.66
CA PRO A 85 -6.63 2.64 11.45
C PRO A 85 -7.13 1.65 12.51
N GLY A 86 -7.07 2.06 13.79
CA GLY A 86 -7.50 1.22 14.90
C GLY A 86 -8.86 0.61 14.59
N ASN A 87 -8.95 -0.71 14.63
CA ASN A 87 -10.19 -1.41 14.38
C ASN A 87 -11.05 -1.37 15.66
N HIS A 88 -12.34 -1.71 15.57
CA HIS A 88 -13.21 -1.70 16.76
C HIS A 88 -12.73 -2.65 17.89
N PHE A 89 -11.95 -3.68 17.59
CA PHE A 89 -11.31 -4.52 18.61
C PHE A 89 -10.19 -3.77 19.35
N ASP A 90 -9.52 -2.81 18.72
CA ASP A 90 -8.53 -1.98 19.40
C ASP A 90 -9.19 -1.08 20.46
N LEU A 91 -10.44 -0.64 20.22
CA LEU A 91 -11.24 0.08 21.22
C LEU A 91 -11.55 -0.78 22.45
N THR A 92 -11.71 -2.10 22.30
CA THR A 92 -11.95 -3.01 23.44
C THR A 92 -10.76 -3.12 24.40
N ARG A 93 -9.57 -2.68 23.96
CA ARG A 93 -8.35 -2.65 24.77
C ARG A 93 -8.15 -1.31 25.49
N ILE A 94 -8.92 -0.28 25.13
CA ILE A 94 -8.89 1.03 25.76
C ILE A 94 -9.89 1.01 26.93
N LYS A 95 -9.38 0.82 28.15
CA LYS A 95 -10.18 0.91 29.38
C LYS A 95 -9.86 2.20 30.11
N GLN A 96 -10.91 2.88 30.57
CA GLN A 96 -10.77 4.05 31.44
C GLN A 96 -10.00 3.63 32.70
N LYS A 97 -8.96 4.39 33.07
CA LYS A 97 -8.23 4.14 34.31
C LYS A 97 -9.02 4.62 35.53
N THR A 98 -8.73 4.06 36.70
CA THR A 98 -9.46 4.33 37.96
C THR A 98 -9.43 5.79 38.39
N ASP A 99 -8.44 6.55 37.90
CA ASP A 99 -8.15 7.96 38.17
C ASP A 99 -8.29 8.86 36.93
N GLU A 100 -8.74 8.31 35.79
CA GLU A 100 -8.95 9.05 34.56
C GLU A 100 -10.36 9.66 34.52
N LEU A 101 -10.44 10.95 34.26
CA LEU A 101 -11.72 11.63 34.12
C LEU A 101 -12.40 11.19 32.82
N LEU A 102 -13.72 11.06 32.86
CA LEU A 102 -14.50 10.59 31.71
C LEU A 102 -14.30 11.45 30.45
N ARG A 103 -14.12 12.77 30.63
CA ARG A 103 -13.82 13.70 29.52
C ARG A 103 -12.47 13.42 28.84
N ASP A 104 -11.52 12.87 29.58
CA ASP A 104 -10.18 12.59 29.10
C ASP A 104 -10.14 11.23 28.40
N TYR A 105 -11.05 10.31 28.76
CA TYR A 105 -11.25 9.00 28.14
C TYR A 105 -11.98 9.05 26.77
N ILE A 106 -12.91 9.99 26.55
CA ILE A 106 -13.80 10.04 25.35
C ILE A 106 -13.19 10.86 24.17
N LYS A 107 -11.91 11.23 24.21
CA LYS A 107 -11.29 12.06 23.17
C LYS A 107 -11.31 11.44 21.77
#